data_AF-A0A1G0WX64-F1
#
_entry.id   AF-A0A1G0WX64-F1
#
_cell.length_a   1.000
_cell.length_b   1.000
_cell.length_c   1.000
_cell.angle_alpha   90.00
_cell.angle_beta   90.00
_cell.angle_gamma   90.00
#
_symmetry.space_group_name_H-M   'P 1'
#
loop_
_entity.id
_entity.type
_entity.pdbx_description
1 polymer ?
#
loop_
_entity_poly.entity_id
_entity_poly.type
_entity_poly.pdbx_seq_one_letter_code
_entity_poly.pdbx_strand_id
1 'polypeptide(L)'
;MKTDFTIRLATLPNCEAIAAIHVKAWQETYIEIVSKQSLENLSFDDRLQLRKTIMGKENHDCIHLVNVVPHTGDPSLRCLPPTGLG
;
A
#
# COMPACT_ATOMS: atom_id res chain seq x y z
N MET A 1 24.17 -13.20 0.74
CA MET A 1 23.37 -12.18 1.45
C MET A 1 22.06 -12.85 1.84
N LYS A 2 21.81 -13.07 3.13
CA LYS A 2 20.57 -13.69 3.60
C LYS A 2 19.49 -12.60 3.63
N THR A 3 18.40 -12.82 2.92
CA THR A 3 17.27 -11.89 2.91
C THR A 3 16.22 -12.37 3.91
N ASP A 4 16.06 -11.63 5.01
CA ASP A 4 15.00 -11.86 5.99
C ASP A 4 13.69 -11.23 5.50
N PHE A 5 13.08 -11.83 4.47
CA PHE A 5 11.70 -11.54 4.12
C PHE A 5 10.94 -12.82 3.81
N THR A 6 9.67 -12.83 4.20
CA THR A 6 8.73 -13.93 3.96
C THR A 6 7.62 -13.44 3.06
N ILE A 7 7.40 -14.15 1.95
CA ILE A 7 6.25 -13.92 1.08
C ILE A 7 5.10 -14.78 1.58
N ARG A 8 3.94 -14.16 1.81
CA ARG A 8 2.72 -14.84 2.21
C ARG A 8 1.50 -14.25 1.51
N LEU A 9 0.39 -14.98 1.55
CA LEU A 9 -0.89 -14.45 1.12
C LEU A 9 -1.28 -13.24 1.99
N ALA A 10 -1.74 -12.19 1.31
CA ALA A 10 -2.28 -11.01 1.97
C ALA A 10 -3.66 -11.31 2.54
N THR A 11 -3.96 -10.74 3.70
CA THR A 11 -5.28 -10.83 4.37
C THR A 11 -5.92 -9.45 4.45
N LEU A 12 -7.23 -9.38 4.72
CA LEU A 12 -7.96 -8.11 4.83
C LEU A 12 -7.28 -7.04 5.71
N PRO A 13 -6.69 -7.37 6.88
CA PRO A 13 -5.91 -6.42 7.67
C PRO A 13 -4.70 -5.80 6.96
N ASN A 14 -4.21 -6.41 5.87
CA ASN A 14 -3.09 -5.89 5.09
C ASN A 14 -3.49 -4.82 4.07
N CYS A 15 -4.79 -4.65 3.75
CA CYS A 15 -5.26 -3.72 2.72
C CYS A 15 -4.72 -2.29 2.88
N GLU A 16 -4.65 -1.78 4.11
CA GLU A 16 -4.18 -0.43 4.42
C GLU A 16 -2.70 -0.25 4.05
N ALA A 17 -1.84 -1.13 4.57
CA ALA A 17 -0.42 -1.11 4.27
C ALA A 17 -0.15 -1.25 2.76
N ILE A 18 -0.93 -2.11 2.09
CA ILE A 18 -0.82 -2.34 0.65
C ILE A 18 -1.19 -1.08 -0.14
N ALA A 19 -2.27 -0.40 0.25
CA ALA A 19 -2.70 0.85 -0.39
C ALA A 19 -1.64 1.94 -0.22
N ALA A 20 -1.10 2.09 1.00
CA ALA A 20 -0.05 3.06 1.30
C ALA A 20 1.23 2.81 0.47
N ILE A 21 1.72 1.56 0.45
CA ILE A 21 2.89 1.16 -0.32
C ILE A 21 2.66 1.44 -1.81
N HIS A 22 1.46 1.14 -2.33
CA HIS A 22 1.14 1.37 -3.73
C HIS A 22 1.18 2.85 -4.11
N VAL A 23 0.51 3.72 -3.34
CA VAL A 23 0.48 5.17 -3.61
C VAL A 23 1.90 5.72 -3.58
N LYS A 24 2.66 5.43 -2.51
CA LYS A 24 4.02 5.92 -2.36
C LYS A 24 4.94 5.43 -3.48
N ALA A 25 4.93 4.13 -3.77
CA ALA A 25 5.75 3.57 -4.85
C ALA A 25 5.43 4.20 -6.20
N TRP A 26 4.16 4.48 -6.49
CA TRP A 26 3.77 5.14 -7.73
C TRP A 26 4.25 6.59 -7.80
N GLN A 27 4.07 7.35 -6.72
CA GLN A 27 4.51 8.75 -6.63
C GLN A 27 6.02 8.90 -6.82
N GLU A 28 6.80 7.96 -6.30
CA GLU A 28 8.26 7.97 -6.38
C GLU A 28 8.79 7.41 -7.71
N THR A 29 8.20 6.31 -8.20
CA THR A 29 8.75 5.58 -9.36
C THR A 29 8.40 6.24 -10.69
N TYR A 30 7.22 6.84 -10.81
CA TYR A 30 6.72 7.33 -12.10
C TYR A 30 6.82 8.84 -12.28
N ILE A 31 7.56 9.55 -11.43
CA ILE A 31 7.65 11.02 -11.43
C ILE A 31 8.13 11.63 -12.76
N GLU A 32 8.95 10.89 -13.52
CA GLU A 32 9.48 11.33 -14.82
C GLU A 32 8.59 10.92 -16.01
N ILE A 33 7.58 10.09 -15.76
CA ILE A 33 6.74 9.48 -16.81
C ILE A 33 5.30 10.02 -16.74
N VAL A 34 4.80 10.26 -15.54
CA VAL A 34 3.43 10.69 -15.26
C VAL A 34 3.48 12.08 -14.64
N SER A 35 2.49 12.93 -14.97
CA SER A 35 2.45 14.28 -14.44
C SER A 35 2.41 14.29 -12.92
N LYS A 36 3.12 15.24 -12.31
CA LYS A 36 3.14 15.43 -10.85
C LYS A 36 1.73 15.56 -10.28
N GLN A 37 0.86 16.34 -10.92
CA GLN A 37 -0.54 16.50 -10.51
C GLN A 37 -1.30 15.17 -10.47
N SER A 38 -1.10 14.30 -11.47
CA SER A 38 -1.74 12.98 -11.49
C SER A 38 -1.24 12.07 -10.37
N LEU A 39 0.06 12.15 -10.03
CA LEU A 39 0.66 11.36 -8.95
C LEU A 39 0.24 11.85 -7.57
N GLU A 40 0.17 13.17 -7.37
CA GLU A 40 -0.30 13.78 -6.12
C GLU A 40 -1.80 13.52 -5.88
N ASN A 41 -2.59 13.40 -6.95
CA ASN A 41 -4.01 13.07 -6.87
C ASN A 41 -4.31 11.56 -6.74
N LEU A 42 -3.28 10.70 -6.57
CA LEU A 42 -3.52 9.28 -6.27
C LEU A 42 -4.18 9.15 -4.89
N SER A 43 -5.48 8.88 -4.89
CA SER A 43 -6.27 8.70 -3.67
C SER A 43 -5.89 7.43 -2.92
N PHE A 44 -5.39 7.59 -1.69
CA PHE A 44 -5.17 6.47 -0.77
C PHE A 44 -6.47 5.72 -0.48
N ASP A 45 -7.57 6.44 -0.23
CA ASP A 45 -8.86 5.85 0.12
C ASP A 45 -9.41 4.99 -1.02
N ASP A 46 -9.29 5.45 -2.26
CA ASP A 46 -9.72 4.67 -3.43
C ASP A 46 -8.91 3.37 -3.55
N ARG A 47 -7.59 3.45 -3.29
CA ARG A 47 -6.72 2.26 -3.29
C ARG A 47 -7.07 1.33 -2.13
N LEU A 48 -7.37 1.85 -0.96
CA LEU A 48 -7.81 1.05 0.20
C LEU A 48 -9.13 0.33 -0.09
N GLN A 49 -10.13 1.03 -0.63
CA GLN A 49 -11.42 0.44 -0.98
C GLN A 49 -11.28 -0.62 -2.07
N LEU A 50 -10.43 -0.38 -3.08
CA LEU A 50 -10.10 -1.37 -4.09
C LEU A 50 -9.52 -2.65 -3.46
N ARG A 51 -8.56 -2.52 -2.52
CA ARG A 51 -7.95 -3.70 -1.85
C ARG A 51 -8.95 -4.43 -0.97
N LYS A 52 -9.80 -3.71 -0.21
CA LYS A 52 -10.89 -4.31 0.58
C LYS A 52 -11.87 -5.08 -0.31
N THR A 53 -12.23 -4.51 -1.46
CA THR A 53 -13.14 -5.15 -2.43
C THR A 53 -12.52 -6.41 -3.02
N ILE A 54 -11.25 -6.35 -3.38
CA ILE A 54 -10.51 -7.50 -3.91
C ILE A 54 -10.44 -8.63 -2.89
N MET A 55 -10.04 -8.33 -1.65
CA MET A 55 -9.85 -9.33 -0.60
C MET A 55 -11.15 -9.81 0.05
N GLY A 56 -12.23 -9.04 -0.07
CA GLY A 56 -13.56 -9.42 0.41
C GLY A 56 -14.34 -10.30 -0.57
N LYS A 57 -13.83 -10.51 -1.79
CA LYS A 57 -14.41 -11.45 -2.76
C LYS A 57 -13.84 -12.84 -2.52
N GLU A 58 -14.71 -13.84 -2.40
CA GLU A 58 -14.35 -15.27 -2.34
C GLU A 58 -13.89 -15.81 -3.71
N ASN A 59 -13.07 -15.05 -4.44
CA ASN A 59 -12.56 -15.49 -5.73
C ASN A 59 -11.08 -15.83 -5.60
N HIS A 60 -10.81 -17.14 -5.44
CA HIS A 60 -9.50 -17.70 -5.13
C HIS A 60 -8.53 -17.71 -6.33
N ASP A 61 -8.97 -17.32 -7.52
CA ASP A 61 -8.17 -17.35 -8.76
C ASP A 61 -7.31 -16.10 -9.00
N CYS A 62 -7.29 -15.16 -8.05
CA CYS A 62 -6.54 -13.90 -8.21
C CYS A 62 -5.28 -13.87 -7.34
N ILE A 63 -4.10 -13.79 -7.98
CA ILE A 63 -2.83 -13.57 -7.29
C ILE A 63 -2.67 -12.08 -6.96
N HIS A 64 -2.58 -11.75 -5.67
CA HIS A 64 -2.33 -10.39 -5.17
C HIS A 64 -0.96 -10.30 -4.52
N LEU A 65 0.07 -9.98 -5.30
CA LEU A 65 1.43 -9.80 -4.79
C LEU A 65 1.58 -8.43 -4.14
N VAL A 66 2.02 -8.41 -2.89
CA VAL A 66 2.47 -7.19 -2.21
C VAL A 66 3.71 -7.49 -1.39
N ASN A 67 4.74 -6.66 -1.56
CA ASN A 67 5.94 -6.70 -0.75
C ASN A 67 5.70 -5.90 0.54
N VAL A 68 5.80 -6.55 1.70
CA VAL A 68 5.74 -5.90 3.02
C VAL A 68 7.13 -6.02 3.63
N VAL A 69 7.82 -4.90 3.81
CA VAL A 69 9.07 -4.86 4.58
C VAL A 69 8.71 -5.03 6.06
N PRO A 70 9.35 -5.95 6.80
CA PRO A 70 9.05 -6.12 8.21
C PRO A 70 9.37 -4.81 8.97
N HIS A 71 8.37 -4.26 9.66
CA HIS A 71 8.57 -3.20 10.63
C HIS A 71 9.46 -3.73 11.75
N THR A 72 10.74 -3.39 11.73
CA THR A 72 11.59 -3.48 12.92
C THR A 72 11.20 -2.35 13.86
N GLY A 73 10.21 -2.62 14.72
CA GLY A 73 10.14 -2.04 16.06
C GLY A 73 10.03 -0.51 16.22
N ASP A 74 9.56 0.26 15.25
CA ASP A 74 9.30 1.69 15.44
C ASP A 74 7.80 1.99 15.67
N PRO A 75 7.37 2.30 16.91
CA PRO A 75 6.00 2.67 17.22
C PRO A 75 5.55 4.01 16.60
N SER A 76 6.44 4.80 15.98
CA SER A 76 6.11 6.06 15.28
C SER A 76 5.40 5.86 13.93
N LEU A 77 5.43 4.64 13.36
CA LEU A 77 4.77 4.32 12.09
C LEU A 77 3.32 3.84 12.26
N ARG A 78 2.76 3.89 13.48
CA ARG A 78 1.33 3.71 13.69
C ARG A 78 0.61 4.94 13.17
N CYS A 79 0.11 4.86 11.94
CA CYS A 79 -0.94 5.72 11.43
C CYS A 79 -0.66 7.21 11.69
N LEU A 80 0.20 7.84 10.88
CA LEU A 80 0.17 9.29 10.81
C LEU A 80 -1.27 9.68 10.43
N PRO A 81 -1.98 10.46 11.26
CA PRO A 81 -3.30 10.93 10.90
C PRO A 81 -3.19 11.77 9.61
N PRO A 82 -4.27 11.90 8.82
CA PRO A 82 -4.27 12.85 7.73
C PRO A 82 -4.05 14.23 8.35
N THR A 83 -2.88 14.82 8.13
CA THR A 83 -2.61 16.22 8.50
C THR A 83 -3.52 17.09 7.66
N GLY A 84 -4.70 17.39 8.21
CA GLY A 84 -5.50 18.54 7.85
C GLY A 84 -4.80 19.82 8.30
N LEU A 85 -4.77 20.79 7.40
CA LEU A 85 -4.28 22.15 7.58
C LEU A 85 -4.97 22.88 8.74
N GLY A 86 -4.19 23.70 9.46
CA GLY A 86 -4.62 24.66 10.47
C GLY A 86 -3.43 25.29 11.16
#